data_AF-A0A8H8TX44-F1
#
_entry.id   AF-A0A8H8TX44-F1
#
_cell.length_a   1.000
_cell.length_b   1.000
_cell.length_c   1.000
_cell.angle_alpha   90.00
_cell.angle_beta   90.00
_cell.angle_gamma   90.00
#
_symmetry.space_group_name_H-M   'P 1'
#
loop_
_entity.id
_entity.type
_entity.pdbx_description
1 polymer ?
#
loop_
_entity_poly.entity_id
_entity_poly.type
_entity_poly.pdbx_seq_one_letter_code
_entity_poly.pdbx_strand_id
1 'polypeptide(L)'
;MAYIPPIDNTETQHEGMVHLTIRNTFFRRYLTLLALKTTARFFQYYDGPCVRISKNLVVKTGSFVHLTEAATMEFVAANTSIPVPHVYSSFVHRNRAYIVMERISGEPFTKAWKTLSDVERESIFAQLRRMILEFRTLVPPPGTGVESCVGGSLRDSRIPHARPRFGPFKTIQDFHFWLRDGLQPKEHPEVKNVHITDQDWKDLREMAAK
;
A
#
# COMPACT_ATOMS: atom_id res chain seq x y z
N MET A 1 8.54 -3.82 20.27
CA MET A 1 9.91 -3.86 19.74
C MET A 1 9.97 -2.90 18.55
N ALA A 2 11.06 -2.14 18.41
CA ALA A 2 11.27 -1.31 17.23
C ALA A 2 11.46 -2.20 16.00
N TYR A 3 10.92 -1.78 14.85
CA TYR A 3 11.07 -2.44 13.56
C TYR A 3 12.55 -2.48 13.13
N ILE A 4 13.04 -3.62 12.64
CA ILE A 4 14.42 -3.79 12.16
C ILE A 4 14.34 -4.14 10.66
N PRO A 5 14.74 -3.24 9.75
CA PRO A 5 14.70 -3.54 8.32
C PRO A 5 15.68 -4.68 7.99
N PRO A 6 15.36 -5.56 7.01
CA PRO A 6 16.29 -6.54 6.49
C PRO A 6 17.46 -5.86 5.80
N ILE A 7 18.62 -6.55 5.78
CA ILE A 7 19.91 -6.05 5.28
C ILE A 7 19.82 -5.48 3.85
N ASP A 8 18.96 -6.06 3.00
CA ASP A 8 18.80 -5.67 1.60
C ASP A 8 17.67 -4.64 1.37
N ASN A 9 16.92 -4.28 2.41
CA ASN A 9 15.72 -3.43 2.36
C ASN A 9 14.65 -3.90 1.34
N THR A 10 14.64 -5.16 0.93
CA THR A 10 13.71 -5.66 -0.09
C THR A 10 12.56 -6.49 0.49
N GLU A 11 12.80 -7.22 1.57
CA GLU A 11 11.77 -8.05 2.19
C GLU A 11 10.98 -7.30 3.25
N THR A 12 9.66 -7.48 3.24
CA THR A 12 8.81 -6.95 4.31
C THR A 12 8.88 -7.89 5.51
N GLN A 13 9.16 -7.35 6.70
CA GLN A 13 9.08 -8.11 7.95
C GLN A 13 7.61 -8.20 8.40
N HIS A 14 7.16 -9.41 8.76
CA HIS A 14 5.80 -9.66 9.23
C HIS A 14 5.70 -10.01 10.72
N GLU A 15 6.77 -9.81 11.46
CA GLU A 15 6.82 -10.09 12.89
C GLU A 15 5.76 -9.26 13.65
N GLY A 16 5.04 -9.90 14.58
CA GLY A 16 3.94 -9.26 15.30
C GLY A 16 2.65 -9.02 14.49
N MET A 17 2.63 -9.30 13.18
CA MET A 17 1.48 -9.00 12.30
C MET A 17 0.41 -10.10 12.26
N VAL A 18 0.52 -11.14 13.09
CA VAL A 18 -0.44 -12.27 13.13
C VAL A 18 -1.86 -11.78 13.42
N HIS A 19 -2.00 -10.71 14.20
CA HIS A 19 -3.29 -10.10 14.53
C HIS A 19 -4.01 -9.48 13.30
N LEU A 20 -3.28 -9.18 12.21
CA LEU A 20 -3.84 -8.66 10.96
C LEU A 20 -4.31 -9.77 10.00
N THR A 21 -4.24 -11.03 10.41
CA THR A 21 -4.64 -12.15 9.54
C THR A 21 -6.15 -12.28 9.45
N ILE A 22 -6.67 -12.43 8.23
CA ILE A 22 -8.11 -12.55 7.97
C ILE A 22 -8.43 -14.02 7.69
N ARG A 23 -9.34 -14.60 8.47
CA ARG A 23 -9.83 -15.98 8.30
C ARG A 23 -8.70 -17.00 8.08
N ASN A 24 -7.59 -16.85 8.79
CA ASN A 24 -6.38 -17.65 8.63
C ASN A 24 -6.55 -19.02 9.32
N THR A 25 -6.81 -20.06 8.51
CA THR A 25 -6.87 -21.45 8.99
C THR A 25 -5.84 -22.31 8.27
N PHE A 26 -5.46 -23.43 8.90
CA PHE A 26 -4.54 -24.40 8.29
C PHE A 26 -5.02 -24.85 6.90
N PHE A 27 -6.31 -25.18 6.77
CA PHE A 27 -6.91 -25.59 5.50
C PHE A 27 -6.82 -24.50 4.43
N ARG A 28 -7.16 -23.25 4.75
CA ARG A 28 -7.08 -22.14 3.79
C ARG A 28 -5.66 -21.87 3.34
N ARG A 29 -4.70 -21.92 4.27
CA ARG A 29 -3.27 -21.80 3.97
C ARG A 29 -2.81 -22.92 3.03
N TYR A 30 -3.10 -24.17 3.38
CA TYR A 30 -2.73 -25.32 2.58
C TYR A 30 -3.30 -25.26 1.16
N LEU A 31 -4.61 -25.00 1.02
CA LEU A 31 -5.27 -24.89 -0.29
C LEU A 31 -4.71 -23.74 -1.13
N THR A 32 -4.41 -22.59 -0.51
CA THR A 32 -3.81 -21.44 -1.21
C THR A 32 -2.44 -21.79 -1.78
N LEU A 33 -1.57 -22.41 -0.97
CA LEU A 33 -0.23 -22.80 -1.39
C LEU A 33 -0.28 -23.91 -2.45
N LEU A 34 -1.22 -24.84 -2.33
CA LEU A 34 -1.46 -25.87 -3.34
C LEU A 34 -1.90 -25.25 -4.67
N ALA A 35 -2.89 -24.36 -4.65
CA ALA A 35 -3.40 -23.68 -5.84
C ALA A 35 -2.32 -22.86 -6.56
N LEU A 36 -1.44 -22.19 -5.82
CA LEU A 36 -0.30 -21.48 -6.40
C LEU A 36 0.69 -22.41 -7.13
N LYS A 37 0.83 -23.65 -6.67
CA LYS A 37 1.72 -24.64 -7.28
C LYS A 37 1.08 -25.41 -8.44
N THR A 38 -0.25 -25.48 -8.48
CA THR A 38 -1.01 -26.28 -9.46
C THR A 38 -1.82 -25.39 -10.39
N THR A 39 -2.94 -24.85 -9.92
CA THR A 39 -3.93 -24.17 -10.77
C THR A 39 -3.43 -22.88 -11.38
N ALA A 40 -2.54 -22.16 -10.69
CA ALA A 40 -1.96 -20.92 -11.18
C ALA A 40 -1.25 -21.09 -12.54
N ARG A 41 -0.71 -22.28 -12.82
CA ARG A 41 0.01 -22.59 -14.06
C ARG A 41 -0.90 -22.57 -15.30
N PHE A 42 -2.21 -22.76 -15.13
CA PHE A 42 -3.18 -22.73 -16.21
C PHE A 42 -3.65 -21.31 -16.55
N PHE A 43 -3.27 -20.31 -15.76
CA PHE A 43 -3.57 -18.93 -16.02
C PHE A 43 -2.31 -18.21 -16.50
N GLN A 44 -2.48 -17.32 -17.49
CA GLN A 44 -1.37 -16.59 -18.10
C GLN A 44 -0.47 -15.96 -17.04
N TYR A 45 0.85 -16.20 -17.18
CA TYR A 45 1.85 -15.69 -16.27
C TYR A 45 1.88 -14.16 -16.36
N TYR A 46 1.50 -13.51 -15.27
CA TYR A 46 1.60 -12.06 -15.12
C TYR A 46 2.80 -11.78 -14.22
N ASP A 47 3.73 -10.93 -14.68
CA ASP A 47 4.92 -10.55 -13.92
C ASP A 47 4.56 -9.50 -12.87
N GLY A 48 3.94 -9.95 -11.78
CA GLY A 48 3.49 -9.08 -10.71
C GLY A 48 3.08 -9.84 -9.46
N PRO A 49 2.77 -9.12 -8.36
CA PRO A 49 2.47 -9.75 -7.09
C PRO A 49 1.11 -10.46 -7.07
N CYS A 50 0.27 -10.31 -8.09
CA CYS A 50 -1.08 -10.86 -8.14
C CYS A 50 -1.14 -12.10 -9.05
N VAL A 51 -1.21 -13.29 -8.44
CA VAL A 51 -1.26 -14.58 -9.16
C VAL A 51 -2.70 -15.09 -9.21
N ARG A 52 -3.22 -15.33 -10.41
CA ARG A 52 -4.57 -15.88 -10.60
C ARG A 52 -4.58 -17.37 -10.25
N ILE A 53 -5.54 -17.81 -9.43
CA ILE A 53 -5.69 -19.22 -9.04
C ILE A 53 -7.02 -19.83 -9.48
N SER A 54 -8.00 -19.02 -9.89
CA SER A 54 -9.27 -19.46 -10.49
C SER A 54 -9.87 -18.36 -11.39
N LYS A 55 -11.10 -18.54 -11.91
CA LYS A 55 -11.80 -17.49 -12.67
C LYS A 55 -12.04 -16.20 -11.87
N ASN A 56 -12.31 -16.36 -10.57
CA ASN A 56 -12.79 -15.28 -9.70
C ASN A 56 -11.83 -14.99 -8.53
N LEU A 57 -10.67 -15.65 -8.45
CA LEU A 57 -9.74 -15.52 -7.33
C LEU A 57 -8.32 -15.22 -7.79
N VAL A 58 -7.68 -14.34 -7.03
CA VAL A 58 -6.26 -13.99 -7.12
C VAL A 58 -5.64 -14.13 -5.73
N VAL A 59 -4.38 -14.53 -5.70
CA VAL A 59 -3.54 -14.46 -4.50
C VAL A 59 -2.49 -13.39 -4.74
N LYS A 60 -2.48 -12.36 -3.88
CA LYS A 60 -1.41 -11.38 -3.85
C LYS A 60 -0.30 -11.84 -2.92
N THR A 61 0.92 -11.93 -3.41
CA THR A 61 2.12 -12.30 -2.65
C THR A 61 3.39 -11.74 -3.31
N GLY A 62 4.42 -11.43 -2.53
CA GLY A 62 5.64 -10.79 -3.02
C GLY A 62 6.47 -10.20 -1.88
N SER A 63 7.72 -9.82 -2.14
CA SER A 63 8.63 -9.27 -1.12
C SER A 63 8.11 -7.98 -0.47
N PHE A 64 7.25 -7.26 -1.19
CA PHE A 64 6.68 -5.98 -0.75
C PHE A 64 5.23 -6.05 -0.29
N VAL A 65 4.60 -7.23 -0.33
CA VAL A 65 3.19 -7.40 0.03
C VAL A 65 3.06 -7.46 1.54
N HIS A 66 2.12 -6.71 2.11
CA HIS A 66 1.90 -6.67 3.56
C HIS A 66 0.45 -6.92 3.97
N LEU A 67 0.23 -7.51 5.15
CA LEU A 67 -1.13 -7.79 5.66
C LEU A 67 -1.97 -6.52 5.86
N THR A 68 -1.33 -5.36 6.05
CA THR A 68 -2.04 -4.06 6.06
C THR A 68 -2.80 -3.80 4.76
N GLU A 69 -2.38 -4.35 3.62
CA GLU A 69 -3.15 -4.21 2.38
C GLU A 69 -4.53 -4.87 2.48
N ALA A 70 -4.58 -6.05 3.11
CA ALA A 70 -5.81 -6.77 3.35
C ALA A 70 -6.71 -6.04 4.36
N ALA A 71 -6.11 -5.55 5.45
CA ALA A 71 -6.81 -4.74 6.44
C ALA A 71 -7.36 -3.44 5.85
N THR A 72 -6.61 -2.76 4.98
CA THR A 72 -7.07 -1.55 4.28
C THR A 72 -8.25 -1.86 3.36
N MET A 73 -8.25 -2.98 2.62
CA MET A 73 -9.41 -3.34 1.80
C MET A 73 -10.67 -3.57 2.65
N GLU A 74 -10.58 -4.28 3.77
CA GLU A 74 -11.71 -4.45 4.71
C GLU A 74 -12.17 -3.11 5.29
N PHE A 75 -11.23 -2.24 5.69
CA PHE A 75 -11.55 -0.90 6.20
C PHE A 75 -12.30 -0.05 5.16
N VAL A 76 -11.83 -0.02 3.92
CA VAL A 76 -12.47 0.77 2.86
C VAL A 76 -13.85 0.21 2.51
N ALA A 77 -13.99 -1.11 2.42
CA ALA A 77 -15.27 -1.77 2.17
C ALA A 77 -16.30 -1.52 3.28
N ALA A 78 -15.85 -1.43 4.54
CA ALA A 78 -16.72 -1.20 5.69
C ALA A 78 -17.16 0.26 5.84
N ASN A 79 -16.39 1.22 5.32
CA ASN A 79 -16.61 2.65 5.57
C ASN A 79 -17.00 3.45 4.32
N THR A 80 -16.99 2.84 3.13
CA THR A 80 -17.30 3.50 1.86
C THR A 80 -18.06 2.57 0.92
N SER A 81 -18.67 3.14 -0.11
CA SER A 81 -19.26 2.43 -1.26
C SER A 81 -18.24 2.13 -2.37
N ILE A 82 -16.97 2.47 -2.17
CA ILE A 82 -15.92 2.31 -3.19
C ILE A 82 -15.67 0.82 -3.42
N PRO A 83 -15.74 0.35 -4.67
CA PRO A 83 -15.51 -1.06 -4.96
C PRO A 83 -14.03 -1.42 -4.72
N VAL A 84 -13.80 -2.31 -3.77
CA VAL A 84 -12.50 -2.93 -3.50
C VAL A 84 -12.64 -4.46 -3.53
N PRO A 85 -11.58 -5.22 -3.89
CA PRO A 85 -11.66 -6.68 -3.89
C PRO A 85 -12.05 -7.25 -2.52
N HIS A 86 -13.02 -8.17 -2.49
CA HIS A 86 -13.34 -8.89 -1.26
C HIS A 86 -12.18 -9.79 -0.81
N VAL A 87 -11.75 -9.68 0.45
CA VAL A 87 -10.62 -10.46 0.99
C VAL A 87 -11.12 -11.76 1.61
N TYR A 88 -10.93 -12.89 0.93
CA TYR A 88 -11.33 -14.22 1.41
C TYR A 88 -10.48 -14.75 2.55
N SER A 89 -9.17 -14.46 2.55
CA SER A 89 -8.25 -14.82 3.62
C SER A 89 -6.93 -14.10 3.44
N SER A 90 -6.23 -13.80 4.55
CA SER A 90 -4.85 -13.32 4.52
C SER A 90 -4.01 -14.00 5.60
N PHE A 91 -2.76 -14.33 5.29
CA PHE A 91 -1.87 -15.01 6.23
C PHE A 91 -0.40 -14.78 5.87
N VAL A 92 0.49 -15.08 6.82
CA VAL A 92 1.94 -15.10 6.63
C VAL A 92 2.43 -16.54 6.62
N HIS A 93 3.30 -16.87 5.68
CA HIS A 93 4.00 -18.15 5.62
C HIS A 93 5.44 -17.91 5.15
N ARG A 94 6.43 -18.40 5.93
CA ARG A 94 7.87 -18.22 5.65
C ARG A 94 8.24 -16.75 5.38
N ASN A 95 7.85 -15.86 6.29
CA ASN A 95 8.03 -14.40 6.18
C ASN A 95 7.50 -13.78 4.87
N ARG A 96 6.44 -14.34 4.28
CA ARG A 96 5.75 -13.76 3.13
C ARG A 96 4.27 -13.66 3.38
N ALA A 97 3.67 -12.51 3.08
CA ALA A 97 2.22 -12.36 3.07
C ALA A 97 1.58 -13.02 1.84
N TYR A 98 0.39 -13.57 2.08
CA TYR A 98 -0.52 -14.10 1.07
C TYR A 98 -1.88 -13.49 1.34
N ILE A 99 -2.46 -12.84 0.33
CA ILE A 99 -3.79 -12.25 0.40
C ILE A 99 -4.64 -12.90 -0.69
N VAL A 100 -5.55 -13.77 -0.29
CA VAL A 100 -6.53 -14.39 -1.17
C VAL A 100 -7.72 -13.46 -1.29
N MET A 101 -7.96 -12.95 -2.49
CA MET A 101 -8.97 -11.93 -2.73
C MET A 101 -9.71 -12.18 -4.04
N GLU A 102 -10.85 -11.50 -4.16
CA GLU A 102 -11.63 -11.46 -5.38
C GLU A 102 -10.80 -10.96 -6.57
N ARG A 103 -10.98 -11.62 -7.71
CA ARG A 103 -10.51 -11.11 -8.99
C ARG A 103 -11.62 -10.25 -9.61
N ILE A 104 -11.45 -8.93 -9.56
CA ILE A 104 -12.31 -8.02 -10.32
C ILE A 104 -12.15 -8.30 -11.81
N SER A 105 -13.25 -8.61 -12.47
CA SER A 105 -13.25 -8.82 -13.92
C SER A 105 -13.36 -7.47 -14.62
N GLY A 106 -12.44 -7.22 -15.55
CA GLY A 106 -12.41 -5.99 -16.33
C GLY A 106 -11.15 -5.89 -17.16
N GLU A 107 -11.07 -4.83 -17.95
CA GLU A 107 -9.88 -4.46 -18.69
C GLU A 107 -9.14 -3.33 -17.95
N PRO A 108 -7.81 -3.40 -17.79
CA PRO A 108 -7.04 -2.29 -17.23
C PRO A 108 -7.29 -1.01 -18.03
N PHE A 109 -7.51 0.10 -17.34
CA PHE A 109 -7.76 1.41 -17.95
C PHE A 109 -6.68 1.81 -18.96
N THR A 110 -5.41 1.50 -18.69
CA THR A 110 -4.29 1.75 -19.60
C THR A 110 -4.42 1.04 -20.94
N LYS A 111 -5.05 -0.14 -20.97
CA LYS A 111 -5.33 -0.90 -22.19
C LYS A 111 -6.55 -0.35 -22.92
N ALA A 112 -7.62 -0.04 -22.19
CA ALA A 112 -8.85 0.51 -22.75
C ALA A 112 -8.72 1.97 -23.24
N TRP A 113 -7.73 2.73 -22.73
CA TRP A 113 -7.61 4.19 -22.98
C TRP A 113 -7.73 4.61 -24.45
N LYS A 114 -7.13 3.83 -25.35
CA LYS A 114 -7.11 4.12 -26.80
C LYS A 114 -8.45 3.86 -27.49
N THR A 115 -9.29 3.01 -26.93
CA THR A 115 -10.59 2.62 -27.52
C THR A 115 -11.76 3.41 -26.95
N LEU A 116 -11.58 4.07 -25.81
CA LEU A 116 -12.61 4.89 -25.18
C LEU A 116 -12.85 6.18 -25.96
N SER A 117 -14.13 6.49 -26.20
CA SER A 117 -14.58 7.81 -26.65
C SER A 117 -14.42 8.86 -25.55
N ASP A 118 -14.51 10.15 -25.92
CA ASP A 118 -14.40 11.24 -24.95
C ASP A 118 -15.52 11.22 -23.91
N VAL A 119 -16.74 10.84 -24.30
CA VAL A 119 -17.88 10.68 -23.39
C VAL A 119 -17.64 9.55 -22.38
N GLU A 120 -17.06 8.43 -22.80
CA GLU A 120 -16.73 7.33 -21.88
C GLU A 120 -15.59 7.72 -20.93
N ARG A 121 -14.57 8.45 -21.42
CA ARG A 121 -13.50 8.98 -20.57
C ARG A 121 -14.04 9.95 -19.52
N GLU A 122 -14.92 10.86 -19.91
CA GLU A 122 -15.55 11.81 -19.00
C GLU A 122 -16.39 11.08 -17.93
N SER A 123 -17.15 10.06 -18.32
CA SER A 123 -17.89 9.20 -17.38
C SER A 123 -16.97 8.49 -16.38
N ILE A 124 -15.84 7.94 -16.85
CA ILE A 124 -14.84 7.31 -15.96
C ILE A 124 -14.24 8.34 -15.00
N PHE A 125 -13.90 9.54 -15.47
CA PHE A 125 -13.38 10.59 -14.61
C PHE A 125 -14.41 11.08 -13.58
N ALA A 126 -15.68 11.18 -13.97
CA ALA A 126 -16.75 11.50 -13.03
C ALA A 126 -16.86 10.44 -11.92
N GLN A 127 -16.78 9.15 -12.27
CA GLN A 127 -16.78 8.06 -11.30
C GLN A 127 -15.55 8.10 -10.37
N LEU A 128 -14.34 8.29 -10.92
CA LEU A 128 -13.10 8.42 -10.15
C LEU A 128 -13.14 9.62 -9.20
N ARG A 129 -13.61 10.77 -9.67
CA ARG A 129 -13.81 11.96 -8.83
C ARG A 129 -14.71 11.65 -7.65
N ARG A 130 -15.82 10.98 -7.89
CA ARG A 130 -16.79 10.61 -6.85
C ARG A 130 -16.17 9.68 -5.81
N MET A 131 -15.43 8.65 -6.25
CA MET A 131 -14.70 7.74 -5.36
C MET A 131 -13.62 8.47 -4.54
N ILE A 132 -12.86 9.37 -5.14
CA ILE A 132 -11.84 10.16 -4.42
C ILE A 132 -12.49 11.08 -3.39
N LEU A 133 -13.59 11.74 -3.75
CA LEU A 133 -14.32 12.62 -2.81
C LEU A 133 -14.86 11.83 -1.63
N GLU A 134 -15.43 10.65 -1.86
CA GLU A 134 -15.86 9.74 -0.81
C GLU A 134 -14.68 9.26 0.06
N PHE A 135 -13.56 8.87 -0.55
CA PHE A 135 -12.39 8.46 0.22
C PHE A 135 -11.86 9.57 1.14
N ARG A 136 -12.00 10.84 0.72
CA ARG A 136 -11.60 12.03 1.49
C ARG A 136 -12.58 12.38 2.63
N THR A 137 -13.75 11.75 2.70
CA THR A 137 -14.65 11.94 3.85
C THR A 137 -14.24 11.10 5.07
N LEU A 138 -13.33 10.14 4.88
CA LEU A 138 -12.80 9.32 5.97
C LEU A 138 -11.93 10.18 6.89
N VAL A 139 -12.38 10.34 8.13
CA VAL A 139 -11.66 11.10 9.16
C VAL A 139 -11.02 10.13 10.14
N PRO A 140 -9.71 10.25 10.42
CA PRO A 140 -9.06 9.42 11.42
C PRO A 140 -9.54 9.78 12.84
N PRO A 141 -9.52 8.83 13.79
CA PRO A 141 -9.84 9.12 15.19
C PRO A 141 -8.95 10.23 15.78
N PRO A 142 -9.42 10.98 16.81
CA PRO A 142 -8.59 11.97 17.49
C PRO A 142 -7.29 11.37 18.02
N GLY A 143 -6.18 12.08 17.81
CA GLY A 143 -4.85 11.63 18.24
C GLY A 143 -4.17 10.62 17.32
N THR A 144 -4.79 10.28 16.17
CA THR A 144 -4.14 9.47 15.13
C THR A 144 -2.95 10.23 14.55
N GLY A 145 -1.80 9.54 14.48
CA GLY A 145 -0.59 10.06 13.86
C GLY A 145 -0.52 9.80 12.35
N VAL A 146 0.69 9.67 11.82
CA VAL A 146 0.91 9.23 10.43
C VAL A 146 1.15 7.72 10.43
N GLU A 147 0.07 6.98 10.22
CA GLU A 147 0.02 5.52 10.37
C GLU A 147 -1.00 4.88 9.42
N SER A 148 -0.94 3.54 9.29
CA SER A 148 -1.95 2.79 8.53
C SER A 148 -3.30 2.75 9.26
N CYS A 149 -4.36 2.29 8.59
CA CYS A 149 -5.72 2.15 9.15
C CYS A 149 -5.83 1.23 10.38
N VAL A 150 -4.74 0.55 10.75
CA VAL A 150 -4.62 -0.33 11.91
C VAL A 150 -3.53 0.13 12.89
N GLY A 151 -3.07 1.38 12.79
CA GLY A 151 -2.00 1.93 13.62
C GLY A 151 -0.59 1.39 13.31
N GLY A 152 -0.42 0.69 12.18
CA GLY A 152 0.84 0.09 11.76
C GLY A 152 1.67 0.95 10.80
N SER A 153 2.83 0.42 10.41
CA SER A 153 3.76 1.07 9.45
C SER A 153 3.18 1.23 8.04
N LEU A 154 3.78 2.12 7.28
CA LEU A 154 3.39 2.55 5.93
C LEU A 154 4.41 2.08 4.87
N ARG A 155 4.02 2.18 3.59
CA ARG A 155 4.90 1.98 2.43
C ARG A 155 4.45 2.86 1.27
N ASP A 156 5.37 3.61 0.68
CA ASP A 156 5.14 4.41 -0.52
C ASP A 156 6.33 4.21 -1.46
N SER A 157 6.08 3.70 -2.66
CA SER A 157 7.14 3.45 -3.64
C SER A 157 7.74 4.72 -4.24
N ARG A 158 7.12 5.87 -4.03
CA ARG A 158 7.60 7.18 -4.51
C ARG A 158 8.62 7.82 -3.58
N ILE A 159 8.75 7.33 -2.35
CA ILE A 159 9.73 7.82 -1.37
C ILE A 159 10.95 6.89 -1.39
N PRO A 160 12.14 7.35 -1.80
CA PRO A 160 13.31 6.49 -2.00
C PRO A 160 13.71 5.65 -0.77
N HIS A 161 13.69 6.25 0.42
CA HIS A 161 14.07 5.61 1.69
C HIS A 161 12.89 5.02 2.48
N ALA A 162 11.70 4.90 1.87
CA ALA A 162 10.54 4.24 2.50
C ALA A 162 10.59 2.70 2.45
N ARG A 163 11.78 2.12 2.26
CA ARG A 163 11.99 0.67 2.11
C ARG A 163 12.53 0.05 3.40
N PRO A 164 12.03 -1.13 3.80
CA PRO A 164 10.85 -1.81 3.24
C PRO A 164 9.53 -1.13 3.63
N ARG A 165 9.51 -0.45 4.79
CA ARG A 165 8.38 0.28 5.37
C ARG A 165 8.90 1.41 6.25
N PHE A 166 8.03 2.34 6.65
CA PHE A 166 8.36 3.49 7.49
C PHE A 166 7.21 3.81 8.47
N GLY A 167 7.48 4.59 9.52
CA GLY A 167 6.52 4.88 10.58
C GLY A 167 6.14 3.63 11.41
N PRO A 168 5.03 3.67 12.17
CA PRO A 168 4.12 4.81 12.32
C PRO A 168 4.79 6.01 13.02
N PHE A 169 4.29 7.21 12.78
CA PHE A 169 4.76 8.42 13.45
C PHE A 169 3.66 8.99 14.33
N LYS A 170 4.01 9.43 15.53
CA LYS A 170 3.03 9.98 16.48
C LYS A 170 2.46 11.31 16.00
N THR A 171 3.25 12.12 15.31
CA THR A 171 2.85 13.43 14.80
C THR A 171 3.21 13.61 13.34
N ILE A 172 2.56 14.58 12.69
CA ILE A 172 2.93 15.03 11.34
C ILE A 172 4.37 15.55 11.33
N GLN A 173 4.78 16.24 12.40
CA GLN A 173 6.15 16.77 12.53
C GLN A 173 7.21 15.66 12.56
N ASP A 174 6.96 14.55 13.27
CA ASP A 174 7.86 13.40 13.29
C ASP A 174 8.02 12.78 11.90
N PHE A 175 6.90 12.66 11.16
CA PHE A 175 6.91 12.20 9.78
C PHE A 175 7.67 13.17 8.86
N HIS A 176 7.42 14.47 8.97
CA HIS A 176 8.11 15.49 8.20
C HIS A 176 9.61 15.52 8.47
N PHE A 177 10.02 15.35 9.74
CA PHE A 177 11.42 15.25 10.11
C PHE A 177 12.09 14.02 9.48
N TRP A 178 11.43 12.86 9.53
CA TRP A 178 11.88 11.64 8.85
C TRP A 178 11.90 11.79 7.32
N LEU A 179 10.93 12.48 6.73
CA LEU A 179 10.83 12.68 5.29
C LEU A 179 12.01 13.50 4.75
N ARG A 180 12.51 14.44 5.56
CA ARG A 180 13.70 15.26 5.27
C ARG A 180 15.02 14.58 5.64
N ASP A 181 15.00 13.30 5.99
CA ASP A 181 16.19 12.55 6.44
C ASP A 181 16.94 13.24 7.60
N GLY A 182 16.16 13.83 8.51
CA GLY A 182 16.69 14.55 9.67
C GLY A 182 17.20 15.97 9.39
N LEU A 183 17.14 16.47 8.15
CA LEU A 183 17.59 17.83 7.82
C LEU A 183 16.77 18.89 8.57
N GLN A 184 17.49 19.74 9.31
CA GLN A 184 16.91 20.89 9.99
C GLN A 184 17.07 22.16 9.15
N PRO A 185 16.07 23.07 9.09
CA PRO A 185 16.20 24.30 8.29
C PRO A 185 17.32 25.25 8.71
N LYS A 186 17.80 25.12 9.97
CA LYS A 186 18.94 25.88 10.51
C LYS A 186 20.29 25.35 10.03
N GLU A 187 20.33 24.10 9.59
CA GLU A 187 21.51 23.47 9.00
C GLU A 187 21.55 23.89 7.54
N HIS A 188 21.79 25.18 7.29
CA HIS A 188 21.95 25.69 5.93
C HIS A 188 23.13 24.95 5.30
N PRO A 189 22.91 24.06 4.33
CA PRO A 189 23.97 23.26 3.81
C PRO A 189 24.76 24.15 2.84
N GLU A 190 26.07 24.22 3.02
CA GLU A 190 26.98 24.48 1.88
C GLU A 190 27.03 23.24 0.97
N VAL A 191 25.87 22.65 0.64
CA VAL A 191 25.78 21.44 -0.19
C VAL A 191 26.00 21.86 -1.63
N LYS A 192 27.27 21.84 -2.03
CA LYS A 192 27.77 22.18 -3.37
C LYS A 192 27.29 21.24 -4.49
N ASN A 193 26.48 20.22 -4.18
CA ASN A 193 26.14 19.14 -5.12
C ASN A 193 24.64 18.89 -5.31
N VAL A 194 23.75 19.77 -4.81
CA VAL A 194 22.30 19.66 -5.06
C VAL A 194 21.79 21.03 -5.50
N HIS A 195 21.14 21.09 -6.66
CA HIS A 195 20.41 22.28 -7.11
C HIS A 195 19.15 22.46 -6.25
N ILE A 196 19.32 22.91 -5.01
CA ILE A 196 18.22 23.31 -4.14
C ILE A 196 17.94 24.77 -4.41
N THR A 197 16.73 25.08 -4.85
CA THR A 197 16.31 26.45 -5.11
C THR A 197 15.95 27.17 -3.81
N ASP A 198 15.91 28.51 -3.83
CA ASP A 198 15.41 29.29 -2.69
C ASP A 198 13.96 28.93 -2.33
N GLN A 199 13.17 28.50 -3.33
CA GLN A 199 11.80 28.03 -3.11
C GLN A 199 11.77 26.70 -2.35
N ASP A 200 12.64 25.75 -2.70
CA ASP A 200 12.77 24.50 -1.95
C ASP A 200 13.14 24.76 -0.48
N TRP A 201 14.02 25.74 -0.23
CA TRP A 201 14.36 26.16 1.13
C TRP A 201 13.19 26.78 1.90
N LYS A 202 12.39 27.58 1.22
CA LYS A 202 11.17 28.13 1.80
C LYS A 202 10.19 27.01 2.16
N ASP A 203 9.98 26.06 1.27
CA ASP A 203 9.08 24.92 1.48
C ASP A 203 9.55 24.04 2.63
N LEU A 204 10.87 23.81 2.77
CA LEU A 204 11.46 23.08 3.88
C LEU A 204 11.23 23.77 5.22
N ARG A 205 11.36 25.10 5.28
CA ARG A 205 11.07 25.89 6.49
C ARG A 205 9.60 25.82 6.86
N GLU A 206 8.70 25.93 5.88
CA GLU A 206 7.26 25.81 6.10
C GLU A 206 6.88 24.39 6.58
N MET A 207 7.47 23.35 6.01
CA MET A 207 7.25 21.96 6.43
C MET A 207 7.81 21.66 7.82
N ALA A 208 8.86 22.36 8.26
CA ALA A 208 9.40 22.20 9.61
C ALA A 208 8.59 22.94 10.68
N ALA A 209 7.76 23.91 10.28
CA ALA A 209 6.93 24.71 11.17
C ALA A 209 5.50 24.15 11.37
N LYS A 210 5.11 23.12 10.60
CA LYS A 210 3.78 22.51 10.56
C LYS A 210 3.83 21.06 11.04
#